data_AF-A0A7W1LY82-F1
#
_entry.id   AF-A0A7W1LY82-F1
#
_cell.length_a   1.000
_cell.length_b   1.000
_cell.length_c   1.000
_cell.angle_alpha   90.00
_cell.angle_beta   90.00
_cell.angle_gamma   90.00
#
_symmetry.space_group_name_H-M   'P 1'
#
loop_
_entity.id
_entity.type
_entity.pdbx_description
1 polymer ?
#
loop_
_entity_poly.entity_id
_entity_poly.type
_entity_poly.pdbx_seq_one_letter_code
_entity_poly.pdbx_strand_id
1 'polypeptide(L)'
;LGSGVGFGRYPLADGVWENGHSVVTLDPKETFCRCGGTGHLEGIMGRRAMRLRFLDLEPEEVFERASEGDARCVEFVKFWHRALAAATANSVHAGGPGKFFISGPHAKFVEPRLLDIYLQEMVKMSPLQGSSFEIVPTSDETAIIGAGVSSAHSAAEKE
;
A
#
# COMPACT_ATOMS: atom_id res chain seq x y z
N LEU A 1 1.31 -5.40 -1.91
CA LEU A 1 2.23 -5.27 -0.76
C LEU A 1 3.11 -6.50 -0.63
N GLY A 2 4.40 -6.41 -0.96
CA GLY A 2 5.32 -7.54 -0.92
C GLY A 2 6.78 -7.12 -0.86
N SER A 3 7.61 -7.60 -1.80
CA SER A 3 9.00 -7.16 -1.94
C SER A 3 9.11 -5.63 -2.05
N GLY A 4 8.19 -5.05 -2.82
CA GLY A 4 7.90 -3.62 -2.93
C GLY A 4 6.41 -3.32 -2.80
N VAL A 5 5.98 -2.16 -3.32
CA VAL A 5 4.57 -1.73 -3.34
C VAL A 5 4.17 -1.39 -4.76
N GLY A 6 3.22 -2.15 -5.32
CA GLY A 6 2.59 -1.84 -6.60
C GLY A 6 1.25 -1.16 -6.43
N PHE A 7 0.76 -0.52 -7.48
CA PHE A 7 -0.57 0.09 -7.54
C PHE A 7 -1.18 -0.10 -8.93
N GLY A 8 -2.51 -0.11 -8.99
CA GLY A 8 -3.27 -0.24 -10.23
C GLY A 8 -4.71 0.21 -10.01
N ARG A 9 -5.47 0.39 -11.10
CA ARG A 9 -6.89 0.74 -11.05
C ARG A 9 -7.76 -0.39 -11.59
N TYR A 10 -8.91 -0.54 -10.94
CA TYR A 10 -10.02 -1.36 -11.41
C TYR A 10 -11.30 -0.52 -11.43
N PRO A 11 -12.06 -0.48 -12.55
CA PRO A 11 -11.71 -1.02 -13.86
C PRO A 11 -10.37 -0.49 -14.39
N LEU A 12 -9.74 -1.23 -15.30
CA LEU A 12 -8.48 -0.83 -15.91
C LEU A 12 -8.64 0.57 -16.52
N ALA A 13 -7.64 1.43 -16.29
CA ALA A 13 -7.57 2.76 -16.83
C ALA A 13 -6.14 3.03 -17.32
N ASP A 14 -5.99 3.88 -18.32
CA ASP A 14 -4.68 4.24 -18.85
C ASP A 14 -3.83 4.99 -17.82
N GLY A 15 -2.54 4.66 -17.75
CA GLY A 15 -1.60 5.31 -16.86
C GLY A 15 -0.42 4.42 -16.46
N VAL A 16 0.57 5.03 -15.81
CA VAL A 16 1.78 4.33 -15.32
C VAL A 16 1.52 3.64 -13.98
N TRP A 17 0.64 4.22 -13.14
CA TRP A 17 0.18 3.63 -11.87
C TRP A 17 1.28 3.31 -10.83
N GLU A 18 2.36 4.10 -10.79
CA GLU A 18 3.49 3.94 -9.84
C GLU A 18 3.24 4.54 -8.45
N ASN A 19 2.02 4.42 -7.92
CA ASN A 19 1.63 5.02 -6.63
C ASN A 19 2.29 4.35 -5.41
N GLY A 20 3.04 3.26 -5.60
CA GLY A 20 3.98 2.75 -4.59
C GLY A 20 5.14 3.72 -4.31
N HIS A 21 5.40 4.64 -5.23
CA HIS A 21 6.40 5.70 -5.12
C HIS A 21 5.80 7.06 -4.75
N SER A 22 4.53 7.13 -4.34
CA SER A 22 3.96 8.38 -3.83
C SER A 22 4.69 8.81 -2.56
N VAL A 23 4.99 10.11 -2.47
CA VAL A 23 5.53 10.73 -1.26
C VAL A 23 4.43 10.77 -0.20
N VAL A 24 4.62 10.05 0.90
CA VAL A 24 3.68 9.95 2.03
C VAL A 24 4.23 10.53 3.33
N THR A 25 5.50 10.93 3.34
CA THR A 25 6.14 11.63 4.43
C THR A 25 7.18 12.60 3.89
N LEU A 26 7.37 13.71 4.62
CA LEU A 26 8.39 14.70 4.31
C LEU A 26 9.64 14.55 5.19
N ASP A 27 9.72 13.49 6.01
CA ASP A 27 10.91 13.20 6.80
C ASP A 27 12.10 12.91 5.86
N PRO A 28 13.16 13.74 5.88
CA PRO A 28 14.30 13.54 4.99
C PRO A 28 15.09 12.26 5.28
N LYS A 29 14.83 11.58 6.41
CA LYS A 29 15.46 10.30 6.78
C LYS A 29 14.81 9.10 6.08
N GLU A 30 13.63 9.27 5.49
CA GLU A 30 12.87 8.19 4.88
C GLU A 30 13.37 7.89 3.45
N THR A 31 14.55 7.29 3.33
CA THR A 31 15.29 7.12 2.06
C THR A 31 15.42 5.66 1.61
N PHE A 32 14.66 4.74 2.20
CA PHE A 32 14.83 3.30 1.92
C PHE A 32 14.20 2.82 0.60
N CYS A 33 13.48 3.68 -0.12
CA CYS A 33 12.91 3.33 -1.41
C CYS A 33 14.02 3.05 -2.44
N ARG A 34 13.89 1.95 -3.19
CA ARG A 34 14.95 1.50 -4.10
C ARG A 34 15.12 2.45 -5.30
N CYS A 35 14.09 3.20 -5.68
CA CYS A 35 14.18 4.17 -6.77
C CYS A 35 15.05 5.38 -6.44
N GLY A 36 15.48 5.55 -5.18
CA GLY A 36 16.30 6.68 -4.72
C GLY A 36 15.51 7.90 -4.26
N GLY A 37 14.17 7.89 -4.35
CA GLY A 37 13.32 8.95 -3.83
C GLY A 37 13.12 8.89 -2.31
N THR A 38 12.74 10.03 -1.73
CA THR A 38 12.56 10.20 -0.28
C THR A 38 11.08 10.25 0.07
N GLY A 39 10.72 9.61 1.18
CA GLY A 39 9.38 9.62 1.74
C GLY A 39 8.37 8.77 0.97
N HIS A 40 8.84 7.89 0.08
CA HIS A 40 7.97 7.04 -0.73
C HIS A 40 7.33 5.92 0.11
N LEU A 41 6.08 5.58 -0.21
CA LEU A 41 5.33 4.51 0.43
C LEU A 41 6.09 3.18 0.47
N GLU A 42 6.70 2.79 -0.65
CA GLU A 42 7.53 1.58 -0.74
C GLU A 42 8.73 1.60 0.22
N GLY A 43 9.31 2.78 0.45
CA GLY A 43 10.40 2.99 1.41
C GLY A 43 10.00 2.78 2.88
N ILE A 44 8.70 2.61 3.15
CA ILE A 44 8.17 2.31 4.48
C ILE A 44 7.65 0.88 4.51
N MET A 45 6.85 0.50 3.51
CA MET A 45 6.07 -0.74 3.56
C MET A 45 6.70 -1.95 2.88
N GLY A 46 7.66 -1.73 1.97
CA GLY A 46 8.28 -2.81 1.22
C GLY A 46 9.12 -3.72 2.14
N ARG A 47 9.12 -5.04 1.86
CA ARG A 47 9.91 -6.03 2.60
C ARG A 47 11.37 -5.58 2.78
N ARG A 48 11.99 -5.11 1.71
CA ARG A 48 13.39 -4.64 1.74
C ARG A 48 13.55 -3.44 2.68
N ALA A 49 12.64 -2.48 2.61
CA ALA A 49 12.72 -1.27 3.43
C ALA A 49 12.58 -1.60 4.92
N MET A 50 11.65 -2.49 5.28
CA MET A 50 11.50 -2.98 6.65
C MET A 50 12.78 -3.63 7.17
N ARG A 51 13.42 -4.51 6.38
CA ARG A 51 14.69 -5.17 6.76
C ARG A 51 15.88 -4.21 6.87
N LEU A 52 15.84 -3.05 6.22
CA LEU A 52 16.85 -2.01 6.39
C LEU A 52 16.61 -1.17 7.65
N ARG A 53 15.35 -1.06 8.10
CA ARG A 53 14.97 -0.36 9.33
C ARG A 53 15.17 -1.23 10.57
N PHE A 54 14.84 -2.51 10.46
CA PHE A 54 14.99 -3.52 11.50
C PHE A 54 16.06 -4.51 11.07
N LEU A 55 17.31 -4.22 11.39
CA LEU A 55 18.43 -5.10 11.07
C LEU A 55 18.41 -6.41 11.88
N ASP A 56 17.59 -6.45 12.93
CA ASP A 56 17.45 -7.55 13.88
C ASP A 56 16.15 -8.35 13.72
N LEU A 57 15.22 -7.94 12.84
CA LEU A 57 13.91 -8.58 12.67
C LEU A 57 13.49 -8.71 11.21
N GLU A 58 12.87 -9.83 10.86
CA GLU A 58 12.08 -9.95 9.64
C GLU A 58 10.71 -9.24 9.79
N PRO A 59 10.07 -8.82 8.68
CA PRO A 59 8.78 -8.11 8.71
C PRO A 59 7.73 -8.82 9.56
N GLU A 60 7.60 -10.14 9.42
CA GLU A 60 6.69 -10.97 10.18
C GLU A 60 6.89 -10.80 11.70
N GLU A 61 8.14 -10.80 12.16
CA GLU A 61 8.50 -10.64 13.58
C GLU A 61 8.23 -9.23 14.10
N VAL A 62 8.33 -8.21 13.24
CA VAL A 62 7.96 -6.83 13.60
C VAL A 62 6.48 -6.74 13.95
N PHE A 63 5.60 -7.34 13.13
CA PHE A 63 4.16 -7.35 13.42
C PHE A 63 3.82 -8.22 14.63
N GLU A 64 4.48 -9.38 14.80
CA GLU A 64 4.31 -10.25 15.97
C GLU A 64 4.69 -9.52 17.27
N ARG A 65 5.89 -8.94 17.35
CA ARG A 65 6.33 -8.20 18.53
C ARG A 65 5.51 -6.95 18.81
N ALA A 66 4.99 -6.30 17.77
CA ALA A 66 4.04 -5.20 17.97
C ALA A 66 2.77 -5.67 18.67
N SER A 67 2.25 -6.85 18.33
CA SER A 67 1.08 -7.44 18.99
C SER A 67 1.34 -7.82 20.46
N GLU A 68 2.60 -8.13 20.80
CA GLU A 68 3.06 -8.38 22.17
C GLU A 68 3.35 -7.09 22.96
N GLY A 69 3.29 -5.92 22.31
CA GLY A 69 3.45 -4.62 22.94
C GLY A 69 4.88 -4.06 22.92
N ASP A 70 5.80 -4.61 22.12
CA ASP A 70 7.11 -4.01 21.90
C ASP A 70 6.97 -2.58 21.34
N ALA A 71 7.42 -1.59 22.10
CA ALA A 71 7.16 -0.18 21.79
C ALA A 71 7.72 0.25 20.42
N ARG A 72 8.91 -0.25 20.04
CA ARG A 72 9.55 0.08 18.75
C ARG A 72 8.72 -0.45 17.59
N CYS A 73 8.24 -1.69 17.72
CA CYS A 73 7.45 -2.36 16.71
C CYS A 73 6.03 -1.77 16.62
N VAL A 74 5.39 -1.48 17.76
CA VAL A 74 4.08 -0.81 17.82
C VAL A 74 4.10 0.53 17.10
N GLU A 75 5.10 1.37 17.38
CA GLU A 75 5.21 2.67 16.73
C GLU A 75 5.43 2.54 15.22
N PHE A 76 6.22 1.56 14.79
CA PHE A 76 6.39 1.31 13.37
C PHE A 76 5.13 0.78 12.69
N VAL A 77 4.38 -0.14 13.30
CA VAL A 77 3.12 -0.65 12.73
C VAL A 77 2.09 0.46 12.56
N LYS A 78 2.00 1.40 13.52
CA LYS A 78 1.18 2.61 13.37
C LYS A 78 1.66 3.47 12.20
N PHE A 79 2.97 3.71 12.09
CA PHE A 79 3.54 4.48 10.98
C PHE A 79 3.29 3.81 9.62
N TRP A 80 3.44 2.49 9.54
CA TRP A 80 3.20 1.69 8.34
C TRP A 80 1.74 1.81 7.86
N HIS A 81 0.78 1.74 8.78
CA HIS A 81 -0.64 1.95 8.46
C HIS A 81 -0.97 3.40 8.09
N ARG A 82 -0.37 4.39 8.78
CA ARG A 82 -0.53 5.81 8.43
C ARG A 82 0.02 6.13 7.04
N ALA A 83 1.14 5.52 6.66
CA ALA A 83 1.71 5.68 5.32
C ALA A 83 0.75 5.16 4.23
N LEU A 84 0.16 3.98 4.44
CA LEU A 84 -0.86 3.45 3.53
C LEU A 84 -2.11 4.35 3.48
N ALA A 85 -2.55 4.87 4.63
CA ALA A 85 -3.65 5.82 4.70
C ALA A 85 -3.35 7.10 3.90
N ALA A 86 -2.13 7.63 4.00
CA ALA A 86 -1.72 8.84 3.27
C ALA A 86 -1.71 8.63 1.74
N ALA A 87 -1.17 7.52 1.27
CA ALA A 87 -1.24 7.18 -0.17
C ALA A 87 -2.68 6.99 -0.65
N THR A 88 -3.52 6.38 0.19
CA THR A 88 -4.96 6.22 -0.09
C THR A 88 -5.65 7.57 -0.12
N ALA A 89 -5.40 8.45 0.85
CA ALA A 89 -5.95 9.79 0.92
C ALA A 89 -5.60 10.61 -0.32
N ASN A 90 -4.35 10.57 -0.78
CA ASN A 90 -3.94 11.20 -2.03
C ASN A 90 -4.73 10.66 -3.23
N SER A 91 -4.96 9.34 -3.28
CA SER A 91 -5.76 8.73 -4.33
C SER A 91 -7.22 9.19 -4.28
N VAL A 92 -7.80 9.31 -3.09
CA VAL A 92 -9.17 9.77 -2.87
C VAL A 92 -9.33 11.25 -3.22
N HIS A 93 -8.38 12.10 -2.82
CA HIS A 93 -8.41 13.53 -3.14
C HIS A 93 -8.23 13.79 -4.64
N ALA A 94 -7.49 12.93 -5.34
CA ALA A 94 -7.28 13.05 -6.79
C ALA A 94 -8.40 12.41 -7.63
N GLY A 95 -9.00 11.31 -7.15
CA GLY A 95 -9.86 10.45 -7.95
C GLY A 95 -11.27 10.19 -7.41
N GLY A 96 -11.58 10.69 -6.21
CA GLY A 96 -12.82 10.37 -5.49
C GLY A 96 -12.70 9.11 -4.61
N PRO A 97 -13.70 8.88 -3.74
CA PRO A 97 -13.75 7.70 -2.88
C PRO A 97 -14.02 6.43 -3.70
N GLY A 98 -13.65 5.27 -3.13
CA GLY A 98 -13.90 4.00 -3.80
C GLY A 98 -13.47 2.79 -2.99
N LYS A 99 -13.50 1.63 -3.65
CA LYS A 99 -13.06 0.38 -3.06
C LYS A 99 -11.58 0.14 -3.38
N PHE A 100 -10.80 -0.13 -2.34
CA PHE A 100 -9.38 -0.45 -2.42
C PHE A 100 -9.18 -1.92 -2.13
N PHE A 101 -8.63 -2.64 -3.10
CA PHE A 101 -8.23 -4.03 -2.94
C PHE A 101 -6.75 -4.08 -2.54
N ILE A 102 -6.45 -4.77 -1.45
CA ILE A 102 -5.09 -4.88 -0.94
C ILE A 102 -4.66 -6.34 -1.02
N SER A 103 -3.63 -6.61 -1.80
CA SER A 103 -3.08 -7.95 -2.02
C SER A 103 -1.56 -7.98 -1.87
N GLY A 104 -0.99 -9.17 -1.96
CA GLY A 104 0.43 -9.47 -1.75
C GLY A 104 0.70 -10.14 -0.39
N PRO A 105 1.87 -10.76 -0.22
CA PRO A 105 2.19 -11.58 0.95
C PRO A 105 2.12 -10.81 2.28
N HIS A 106 2.27 -9.48 2.25
CA HIS A 106 2.18 -8.62 3.44
C HIS A 106 0.79 -8.01 3.65
N ALA A 107 -0.18 -8.25 2.75
CA ALA A 107 -1.53 -7.71 2.90
C ALA A 107 -2.25 -8.24 4.15
N LYS A 108 -1.88 -9.44 4.60
CA LYS A 108 -2.40 -10.05 5.84
C LYS A 108 -2.11 -9.23 7.11
N PHE A 109 -1.12 -8.33 7.07
CA PHE A 109 -0.78 -7.47 8.20
C PHE A 109 -1.57 -6.17 8.24
N VAL A 110 -2.34 -5.88 7.19
CA VAL A 110 -3.20 -4.70 7.18
C VAL A 110 -4.36 -4.91 8.12
N GLU A 111 -4.59 -3.93 8.99
CA GLU A 111 -5.75 -3.83 9.86
C GLU A 111 -6.74 -2.82 9.25
N PRO A 112 -7.83 -3.27 8.58
CA PRO A 112 -8.72 -2.37 7.83
C PRO A 112 -9.36 -1.29 8.71
N ARG A 113 -9.67 -1.62 9.98
CA ARG A 113 -10.22 -0.65 10.94
C ARG A 113 -9.23 0.45 11.29
N LEU A 114 -7.96 0.10 11.53
CA LEU A 114 -6.92 1.07 11.85
C LEU A 114 -6.62 1.96 10.63
N LEU A 115 -6.58 1.35 9.45
CA LEU A 115 -6.41 2.05 8.19
C LEU A 115 -7.55 3.04 7.93
N ASP A 116 -8.81 2.66 8.18
CA ASP A 116 -9.97 3.54 8.05
C ASP A 116 -9.89 4.73 9.02
N ILE A 117 -9.52 4.50 10.29
CA ILE A 117 -9.32 5.57 11.28
C ILE A 117 -8.31 6.61 10.75
N TYR A 118 -7.14 6.15 10.28
CA TYR A 118 -6.12 7.06 9.74
C TYR A 118 -6.55 7.74 8.44
N LEU A 119 -7.29 7.05 7.57
CA LEU A 119 -7.82 7.67 6.36
C LEU A 119 -8.80 8.80 6.71
N GLN A 120 -9.67 8.60 7.70
CA GLN A 120 -10.62 9.61 8.16
C GLN A 120 -9.94 10.82 8.82
N GLU A 121 -8.69 10.69 9.31
CA GLU A 121 -7.89 11.84 9.74
C GLU A 121 -7.46 12.71 8.55
N MET A 122 -7.26 12.13 7.37
CA MET A 122 -6.69 12.77 6.18
C MET A 122 -7.73 13.17 5.12
N VAL A 123 -8.90 12.54 5.12
CA VAL A 123 -10.03 12.83 4.21
C VAL A 123 -11.22 13.33 5.03
N LYS A 124 -11.29 14.65 5.21
CA LYS A 124 -12.34 15.30 6.02
C LYS A 124 -13.54 15.81 5.23
N MET A 125 -13.41 15.96 3.91
CA MET A 125 -14.50 16.43 3.05
C MET A 125 -15.55 15.33 2.94
N SER A 126 -16.77 15.59 3.41
CA SER A 126 -17.85 14.60 3.40
C SER A 126 -18.15 13.98 2.03
N PRO A 127 -18.06 14.68 0.88
CA PRO A 127 -18.27 14.05 -0.43
C PRO A 127 -17.18 13.04 -0.82
N LEU A 128 -16.03 13.06 -0.14
CA LEU A 128 -14.89 12.16 -0.38
C LEU A 128 -14.81 11.03 0.65
N GLN A 129 -15.76 10.96 1.57
CA GLN A 129 -15.87 9.83 2.50
C GLN A 129 -16.55 8.63 1.82
N GLY A 130 -16.49 7.46 2.46
CA GLY A 130 -17.12 6.24 1.95
C GLY A 130 -16.20 5.31 1.16
N SER A 131 -14.87 5.48 1.29
CA SER A 131 -13.93 4.48 0.79
C SER A 131 -14.01 3.20 1.63
N SER A 132 -13.72 2.04 1.01
CA SER A 132 -13.70 0.75 1.70
C SER A 132 -12.46 -0.06 1.32
N PHE A 133 -12.03 -0.95 2.22
CA PHE A 133 -10.85 -1.77 2.04
C PHE A 133 -11.22 -3.25 2.03
N GLU A 134 -10.70 -3.99 1.06
CA GLU A 134 -10.81 -5.45 0.99
C GLU A 134 -9.43 -6.06 0.88
N ILE A 135 -9.09 -6.96 1.82
CA ILE A 135 -7.87 -7.75 1.73
C ILE A 135 -8.15 -8.96 0.83
N VAL A 136 -7.42 -9.05 -0.27
CA VAL A 136 -7.57 -10.12 -1.26
C VAL A 136 -6.42 -11.12 -1.06
N PRO A 137 -6.72 -12.43 -0.91
CA PRO A 137 -5.70 -13.46 -0.85
C PRO A 137 -4.75 -13.38 -2.03
N THR A 138 -3.46 -13.58 -1.76
CA THR A 138 -2.45 -13.59 -2.82
C THR A 138 -2.37 -14.99 -3.41
N SER A 139 -2.48 -15.08 -4.72
CA SER A 139 -2.16 -16.29 -5.47
C SER A 139 -1.39 -15.89 -6.73
N ASP A 140 -0.50 -16.77 -7.18
CA ASP A 140 0.16 -16.59 -8.48
C ASP A 140 -0.86 -16.64 -9.62
N GLU A 141 -1.96 -17.38 -9.43
CA GLU A 141 -3.08 -17.46 -10.38
C GLU A 141 -3.69 -16.09 -10.67
N THR A 142 -3.91 -15.24 -9.67
CA THR A 142 -4.47 -13.89 -9.88
C THR A 142 -3.60 -13.06 -10.83
N ALA A 143 -2.27 -13.15 -10.72
CA ALA A 143 -1.36 -12.44 -11.60
C ALA A 143 -1.37 -13.01 -13.03
N ILE A 144 -1.40 -14.35 -13.16
CA ILE A 144 -1.46 -15.02 -14.46
C ILE A 144 -2.79 -14.72 -15.18
N ILE A 145 -3.91 -14.82 -14.47
CA ILE A 145 -5.24 -14.47 -14.98
C ILE A 145 -5.26 -12.99 -15.38
N GLY A 146 -4.75 -12.10 -14.53
CA GLY A 146 -4.66 -10.68 -14.82
C GLY A 146 -3.86 -10.38 -16.09
N ALA A 147 -2.71 -11.04 -16.29
CA ALA A 147 -1.93 -10.91 -17.52
C ALA A 147 -2.70 -11.39 -18.76
N GLY A 148 -3.42 -12.51 -18.65
CA GLY A 148 -4.27 -13.03 -19.72
C GLY A 148 -5.42 -12.08 -20.09
N VAL A 149 -6.13 -11.55 -19.09
CA VAL A 149 -7.22 -10.57 -19.28
C VAL A 149 -6.70 -9.29 -19.91
N SER A 150 -5.58 -8.74 -19.43
CA SER A 150 -4.97 -7.53 -20.02
C SER A 150 -4.55 -7.76 -21.48
N SER A 151 -3.95 -8.91 -21.81
CA SER A 151 -3.60 -9.25 -23.19
C SER A 151 -4.83 -9.35 -24.10
N ALA A 152 -5.94 -9.90 -23.60
CA ALA A 152 -7.17 -10.01 -24.37
C ALA A 152 -7.81 -8.65 -24.65
N HIS A 153 -7.82 -7.75 -23.66
CA HIS A 153 -8.27 -6.36 -23.84
C HIS A 153 -7.43 -5.61 -24.88
N SER A 154 -6.11 -5.67 -24.79
CA SER A 154 -5.22 -5.00 -25.76
C SER A 154 -5.30 -5.59 -27.17
N ALA A 155 -5.74 -6.84 -27.33
CA ALA A 155 -6.00 -7.44 -28.64
C ALA A 155 -7.33 -6.92 -29.22
N ALA A 156 -8.38 -6.85 -28.40
CA ALA A 156 -9.70 -6.35 -28.81
C ALA A 156 -9.71 -4.85 -29.15
N GLU A 157 -8.83 -4.04 -28.57
CA GLU A 157 -8.69 -2.60 -28.91
C GLU A 157 -7.97 -2.35 -30.26
N LYS A 158 -7.34 -3.38 -30.84
CA LYS A 158 -6.59 -3.27 -32.11
C LYS A 158 -7.37 -3.73 -33.34
N GLU A 159 -8.55 -4.34 -33.15
CA GLU A 159 -9.50 -4.69 -34.22
C GLU A 159 -10.53 -3.56 -34.43
#